data_AF-A0A3C1JV88-F1
#
_entry.id   AF-A0A3C1JV88-F1
#
_cell.length_a   1.000
_cell.length_b   1.000
_cell.length_c   1.000
_cell.angle_alpha   90.00
_cell.angle_beta   90.00
_cell.angle_gamma   90.00
#
_symmetry.space_group_name_H-M   'P 1'
#
loop_
_entity.id
_entity.type
_entity.pdbx_description
1 polymer ?
#
loop_
_entity_poly.entity_id
_entity_poly.type
_entity_poly.pdbx_seq_one_letter_code
_entity_poly.pdbx_strand_id
1 'polypeptide(L)' 'DGAIQTSIKGRSYGGHCYACVGYDDAKGAFKIMNSWGTSWASSGYGWISYTLITSVWTEAYVIYE' A
#
# COMPACT_ATOMS: atom_id res chain seq x y z
N ASP A 1 -1.91 -13.34 -5.56
CA ASP A 1 -0.97 -12.44 -4.86
C ASP A 1 -0.15 -11.64 -5.86
N GLY A 2 -0.55 -10.39 -6.08
CA GLY A 2 0.09 -9.49 -7.04
C GLY A 2 1.49 -9.01 -6.63
N ALA A 3 2.12 -8.21 -7.49
CA ALA A 3 3.46 -7.68 -7.28
C ALA A 3 3.57 -6.78 -6.02
N ILE A 4 4.76 -6.74 -5.43
CA ILE A 4 5.10 -5.86 -4.30
C ILE A 4 5.73 -4.58 -4.84
N GLN A 5 5.21 -3.43 -4.44
CA GLN A 5 5.82 -2.14 -4.73
C GLN A 5 7.01 -1.91 -3.79
N THR A 6 8.20 -1.79 -4.38
CA THR A 6 9.48 -1.60 -3.67
C THR A 6 10.16 -0.26 -4.00
N SER A 7 9.64 0.49 -4.97
CA SER A 7 10.15 1.80 -5.38
C SER A 7 9.02 2.72 -5.82
N ILE A 8 9.25 4.04 -5.72
CA ILE A 8 8.36 5.04 -6.30
C ILE A 8 8.73 5.22 -7.77
N LYS A 9 7.71 5.23 -8.64
CA LYS A 9 7.87 5.45 -10.08
C LYS A 9 6.86 6.49 -10.55
N GLY A 10 7.25 7.29 -11.54
CA GLY A 10 6.39 8.30 -12.15
C GLY A 10 6.40 9.65 -11.43
N ARG A 11 5.51 10.53 -11.86
CA ARG A 11 5.32 11.87 -11.29
C ARG A 11 4.36 11.78 -10.10
N SER A 12 4.69 12.48 -9.01
CA SER A 12 3.77 12.67 -7.89
C SER A 12 2.65 13.64 -8.28
N TYR A 13 1.40 13.30 -7.93
CA TYR A 13 0.22 14.14 -8.11
C TYR A 13 -0.34 14.69 -6.77
N GLY A 14 0.30 14.39 -5.65
CA GLY A 14 -0.15 14.76 -4.31
C GLY A 14 -0.16 13.57 -3.34
N GLY A 15 -0.71 13.81 -2.14
CA GLY A 15 -0.91 12.77 -1.13
C GLY A 15 -2.08 11.85 -1.45
N HIS A 16 -2.03 10.61 -0.96
CA HIS A 16 -3.09 9.62 -1.12
C HIS A 16 -3.20 8.78 0.14
N CYS A 17 -4.43 8.44 0.54
CA CYS A 17 -4.71 7.58 1.69
C CYS A 17 -5.35 6.27 1.22
N TYR A 18 -5.01 5.17 1.88
CA TYR A 18 -5.54 3.84 1.61
C TYR A 18 -5.61 3.03 2.90
N ALA A 19 -6.41 1.97 2.89
CA ALA A 19 -6.58 1.11 4.04
C ALA A 19 -5.51 0.00 4.04
N CYS A 20 -4.75 -0.10 5.13
CA CYS A 20 -3.93 -1.28 5.40
C CYS A 20 -4.85 -2.39 5.95
N VAL A 21 -4.88 -3.55 5.28
CA VAL A 21 -5.83 -4.65 5.55
C VAL A 21 -5.14 -5.98 5.85
N GLY A 22 -3.82 -5.98 5.99
CA GLY A 22 -3.03 -7.16 6.31
C GLY A 22 -1.54 -6.93 6.11
N TYR A 23 -0.75 -7.93 6.47
CA TYR A 23 0.69 -7.93 6.30
C TYR A 23 1.17 -9.37 6.06
N ASP A 24 2.38 -9.50 5.53
CA ASP A 24 3.05 -10.79 5.33
C ASP A 24 4.56 -10.60 5.50
N ASP A 25 5.10 -11.17 6.56
CA ASP A 25 6.51 -11.03 6.92
C ASP A 25 7.45 -11.80 6.00
N ALA A 26 6.99 -12.89 5.38
CA ALA A 26 7.77 -13.59 4.37
C ALA A 26 7.90 -12.75 3.09
N LYS A 27 6.93 -11.90 2.81
CA LYS A 27 6.98 -10.90 1.73
C LYS A 27 7.67 -9.59 2.16
N GLY A 28 7.72 -9.31 3.47
CA GLY A 28 8.18 -8.02 4.00
C GLY A 28 7.30 -6.86 3.53
N ALA A 29 5.97 -7.04 3.51
CA ALA A 29 5.05 -6.08 2.90
C ALA A 29 3.69 -5.98 3.60
N PHE A 30 3.11 -4.77 3.54
CA PHE A 30 1.72 -4.52 3.92
C PHE A 30 0.78 -4.72 2.73
N LYS A 31 -0.38 -5.31 2.99
CA LYS A 31 -1.48 -5.41 2.03
C LYS A 31 -2.37 -4.19 2.16
N ILE A 32 -2.61 -3.51 1.04
CA ILE A 32 -3.46 -2.33 0.99
C ILE A 32 -4.69 -2.58 0.13
N MET A 33 -5.82 -2.05 0.56
CA MET A 33 -7.03 -1.91 -0.24
C MET A 33 -7.07 -0.49 -0.79
N ASN A 34 -7.09 -0.37 -2.12
CA ASN A 34 -7.07 0.91 -2.80
C ASN A 34 -8.48 1.33 -3.27
N SER A 35 -8.65 2.62 -3.54
CA SER A 35 -9.91 3.21 -4.00
C SER A 35 -9.96 3.48 -5.51
N TRP A 36 -9.11 2.82 -6.30
CA TRP A 36 -9.03 2.97 -7.76
C TRP A 36 -9.79 1.88 -8.55
N GLY A 37 -10.74 1.21 -7.90
CA GLY A 37 -11.56 0.18 -8.52
C GLY A 37 -10.92 -1.21 -8.56
N THR A 38 -11.74 -2.22 -8.86
CA THR A 38 -11.33 -3.64 -8.85
C THR A 38 -10.44 -4.03 -10.03
N SER A 39 -10.38 -3.23 -11.09
CA SER A 39 -9.47 -3.43 -12.21
C SER A 39 -8.02 -3.05 -11.88
N TRP A 40 -7.80 -2.32 -10.78
CA TRP A 40 -6.46 -1.94 -10.35
C TRP A 40 -5.76 -3.10 -9.64
N ALA A 41 -4.51 -3.35 -10.03
CA ALA A 41 -3.64 -4.37 -9.45
C ALA A 41 -4.33 -5.74 -9.28
N SER A 42 -4.32 -6.31 -8.07
CA SER A 42 -4.93 -7.61 -7.78
C SER A 42 -6.32 -7.41 -7.19
N SER A 43 -7.31 -7.17 -8.04
CA SER A 43 -8.73 -7.00 -7.65
C SER A 43 -8.97 -5.83 -6.68
N GLY A 44 -8.25 -4.71 -6.86
CA GLY A 44 -8.31 -3.53 -5.99
C GLY A 44 -7.31 -3.55 -4.82
N TYR A 45 -6.54 -4.63 -4.70
CA TYR A 45 -5.53 -4.80 -3.64
C TYR A 45 -4.12 -4.73 -4.20
N GLY A 46 -3.21 -4.19 -3.38
CA GLY A 46 -1.78 -4.11 -3.68
C GLY A 46 -0.94 -4.48 -2.46
N TRP A 47 0.37 -4.64 -2.70
CA TRP A 47 1.36 -4.86 -1.66
C TRP A 47 2.42 -3.75 -1.72
N ILE A 48 2.81 -3.21 -0.56
CA ILE A 48 3.87 -2.19 -0.45
C ILE A 48 4.89 -2.68 0.56
N SER A 49 6.18 -2.69 0.19
CA SER A 49 7.23 -3.21 1.08
C SER A 49 7.39 -2.36 2.34
N TYR A 50 7.72 -3.01 3.45
CA TYR A 50 8.00 -2.34 4.74
C TYR A 50 9.06 -1.23 4.58
N THR A 51 10.10 -1.51 3.79
CA THR A 51 11.17 -0.55 3.52
C THR A 51 10.72 0.68 2.75
N LEU A 52 9.75 0.52 1.83
CA LEU A 52 9.27 1.65 1.05
C LEU A 52 8.42 2.57 1.92
N ILE A 53 7.49 2.00 2.71
CA ILE A 53 6.57 2.82 3.51
C ILE A 53 7.31 3.72 4.50
N THR A 54 8.45 3.28 5.05
CA THR A 54 9.26 4.09 5.97
C THR A 54 9.85 5.34 5.32
N SER A 55 9.89 5.40 3.99
CA SER A 55 10.40 6.56 3.25
C SER A 55 9.30 7.46 2.69
N VAL A 56 8.04 7.00 2.61
CA VAL A 56 6.99 7.71 1.86
C VAL A 56 5.67 7.91 2.61
N TRP A 57 5.40 7.15 3.68
CA TRP A 57 4.21 7.39 4.48
C TRP A 57 4.47 8.52 5.46
N THR A 58 3.59 9.50 5.46
CA THR A 58 3.66 10.65 6.36
C THR A 58 2.88 10.40 7.65
N GLU A 59 1.76 9.68 7.55
CA GLU A 59 0.79 9.52 8.64
C GLU A 59 0.19 8.11 8.60
N ALA A 60 -0.17 7.60 9.78
CA ALA A 60 -0.91 6.36 9.95
C ALA A 60 -1.93 6.55 11.07
N TYR A 61 -3.17 6.15 10.81
CA TYR A 61 -4.27 6.26 11.76
C TYR A 61 -4.80 4.87 12.08
N VAL A 62 -5.04 4.62 13.37
CA VAL A 62 -5.69 3.40 13.85
C VAL A 62 -7.04 3.79 14.40
N ILE A 63 -8.09 3.19 13.86
CA ILE A 63 -9.45 3.31 14.39
C ILE A 63 -9.68 2.09 15.27
N TYR A 64 -10.04 2.34 16.52
CA TYR A 64 -10.41 1.34 17.51
C TYR A 64 -11.70 1.79 18.20
N GLU A 65 -12.36 0.87 18.89
CA GLU A 65 -13.58 1.13 19.67
C GLU A 65 -13.30 1.74 21.05
#